data_AF-A0A2N2AJ01-F1
#
_entry.id   AF-A0A2N2AJ01-F1
#
_cell.length_a   1.000
_cell.length_b   1.000
_cell.length_c   1.000
_cell.angle_alpha   90.00
_cell.angle_beta   90.00
_cell.angle_gamma   90.00
#
_symmetry.space_group_name_H-M   'P 1'
#
loop_
_entity.id
_entity.type
_entity.pdbx_description
1 polymer ?
#
loop_
_entity_poly.entity_id
_entity_poly.type
_entity_poly.pdbx_seq_one_letter_code
_entity_poly.pdbx_strand_id
1 'polypeptide(L)'
;MKAFALIIALFTLAFFVGVCNAKDGVITKIELEDGISLVFEEIPYDRDTDIPTDCGDGYICLVNNRPLWGADGKLPVTKLGKAIVKIDAAEIQLDTSGMYDPLISADRKSQYEVTHYYGEIWKVRASFSDGAGAYYAEWLVTRAGSIRILIGDSELLHDAFESIFGER
;
A
#
# COMPACT_ATOMS: atom_id res chain seq x y z
N MET A 1 -62.97 -32.00 18.53
CA MET A 1 -63.44 -32.09 17.12
C MET A 1 -63.52 -30.69 16.55
N LYS A 2 -63.15 -30.53 15.26
CA LYS A 2 -63.04 -29.29 14.44
C LYS A 2 -61.71 -28.56 14.69
N ALA A 3 -60.63 -28.69 13.90
CA ALA A 3 -60.41 -28.83 12.45
C ALA A 3 -61.00 -27.66 11.63
N PHE A 4 -60.15 -26.68 11.31
CA PHE A 4 -60.23 -25.68 10.21
C PHE A 4 -58.81 -25.05 10.12
N ALA A 5 -57.92 -25.48 9.23
CA ALA A 5 -57.80 -25.17 7.80
C ALA A 5 -57.20 -23.77 7.50
N LEU A 6 -55.97 -23.83 6.95
CA LEU A 6 -55.46 -23.08 5.77
C LEU A 6 -54.91 -21.64 5.91
N ILE A 7 -53.67 -21.46 5.39
CA ILE A 7 -53.13 -20.40 4.49
C ILE A 7 -51.66 -20.12 4.89
N ILE A 8 -50.70 -20.85 4.31
CA ILE A 8 -49.83 -20.45 3.18
C ILE A 8 -49.21 -19.04 3.34
N ALA A 9 -47.94 -19.00 3.74
CA ALA A 9 -46.96 -18.01 3.27
C ALA A 9 -45.56 -18.60 3.41
N LEU A 10 -45.16 -19.41 2.43
CA LEU A 10 -43.79 -19.87 2.25
C LEU A 10 -42.97 -18.69 1.69
N PHE A 11 -42.47 -17.83 2.57
CA PHE A 11 -41.53 -16.78 2.18
C PHE A 11 -40.15 -17.41 2.01
N THR A 12 -39.90 -17.99 0.83
CA THR A 12 -38.55 -18.35 0.37
C THR A 12 -37.78 -17.05 0.16
N LEU A 13 -37.14 -16.56 1.22
CA LEU A 13 -36.18 -15.47 1.16
C LEU A 13 -34.92 -16.01 0.47
N ALA A 14 -34.86 -15.87 -0.85
CA ALA A 14 -33.65 -16.08 -1.62
C ALA A 14 -32.65 -14.99 -1.22
N PHE A 15 -31.84 -15.27 -0.20
CA PHE A 15 -30.61 -14.53 0.02
C PHE A 15 -29.71 -14.83 -1.18
N PHE A 16 -29.71 -13.91 -2.15
CA PHE A 16 -28.63 -13.80 -3.11
C PHE A 16 -27.37 -13.51 -2.31
N VAL A 17 -26.63 -14.56 -1.99
CA VAL A 17 -25.25 -14.44 -1.53
C VAL A 17 -24.47 -14.01 -2.78
N GLY A 18 -24.37 -12.70 -2.98
CA GLY A 18 -23.44 -12.13 -3.94
C GLY A 18 -22.05 -12.53 -3.51
N VAL A 19 -21.51 -13.59 -4.14
CA VAL A 19 -20.10 -13.94 -4.02
C VAL A 19 -19.34 -12.85 -4.79
N CYS A 20 -19.03 -11.77 -4.08
CA CYS A 20 -18.09 -10.77 -4.55
C CYS A 20 -16.74 -11.51 -4.62
N ASN A 21 -16.34 -11.91 -5.83
CA ASN A 21 -15.00 -12.42 -6.09
C ASN A 21 -14.04 -11.21 -6.02
N ALA A 22 -13.77 -10.73 -4.81
CA ALA A 22 -12.60 -9.90 -4.58
C ALA A 22 -11.39 -10.78 -4.88
N LYS A 23 -10.55 -10.38 -5.84
CA LYS A 23 -9.27 -11.02 -6.07
C LYS A 23 -8.44 -10.84 -4.78
N ASP A 24 -8.06 -11.94 -4.15
CA ASP A 24 -7.32 -11.94 -2.89
C ASP A 24 -5.98 -11.21 -3.04
N GLY A 25 -5.60 -10.41 -2.04
CA GLY A 25 -4.30 -9.75 -1.97
C GLY A 25 -3.16 -10.74 -1.68
N VAL A 26 -1.95 -10.37 -2.08
CA VAL A 26 -0.72 -11.09 -1.75
C VAL A 26 -0.10 -10.47 -0.50
N ILE A 27 0.01 -11.26 0.57
CA ILE A 27 0.63 -10.83 1.82
C ILE A 27 2.09 -11.30 1.86
N THR A 28 3.01 -10.36 2.05
CA THR A 28 4.44 -10.63 2.19
C THR A 28 4.93 -10.13 3.54
N LYS A 29 5.58 -11.01 4.30
CA LYS A 29 6.23 -10.67 5.57
C LYS A 29 7.74 -10.61 5.38
N ILE A 30 8.36 -9.52 5.84
CA ILE A 30 9.80 -9.31 5.85
C ILE A 30 10.27 -9.35 7.31
N GLU A 31 11.04 -10.38 7.66
CA GLU A 31 11.71 -10.47 8.98
C GLU A 31 13.07 -9.76 8.89
N LEU A 32 13.30 -8.76 9.75
CA LEU A 32 14.53 -7.96 9.74
C LEU A 32 15.47 -8.38 10.89
N GLU A 33 15.09 -8.08 12.12
CA GLU A 33 15.85 -8.38 13.35
C GLU A 33 14.88 -8.88 14.44
N ASP A 34 15.40 -9.32 15.59
CA ASP A 34 14.59 -9.86 16.68
C ASP A 34 13.52 -8.86 17.15
N GLY A 35 12.25 -9.25 16.98
CA GLY A 35 11.11 -8.42 17.35
C GLY A 35 10.70 -7.36 16.32
N ILE A 36 11.38 -7.27 15.16
CA ILE A 36 11.06 -6.30 14.11
C ILE A 36 10.70 -6.99 12.80
N SER A 37 9.52 -6.69 12.27
CA SER A 37 9.10 -7.19 10.95
C SER A 37 8.24 -6.17 10.20
N LEU A 38 8.21 -6.32 8.87
CA LEU A 38 7.28 -5.59 8.02
C LEU A 38 6.27 -6.57 7.43
N VAL A 39 5.02 -6.15 7.34
CA VAL A 39 3.96 -6.89 6.66
C VAL A 39 3.37 -6.00 5.60
N PHE A 40 3.40 -6.46 4.36
CA PHE A 40 2.82 -5.77 3.23
C PHE A 40 1.71 -6.60 2.60
N GLU A 41 0.73 -5.91 2.04
CA GLU A 41 -0.34 -6.51 1.24
C GLU A 41 -0.41 -5.79 -0.10
N GLU A 42 -0.11 -6.51 -1.16
CA GLU A 42 -0.30 -6.06 -2.53
C GLU A 42 -1.69 -6.52 -3.00
N ILE A 43 -2.50 -5.58 -3.48
CA ILE A 43 -3.85 -5.86 -3.97
C ILE A 43 -3.98 -5.42 -5.44
N PRO A 44 -4.89 -6.01 -6.22
CA PRO A 44 -5.10 -5.59 -7.60
C PRO A 44 -5.51 -4.12 -7.71
N TYR A 45 -5.02 -3.45 -8.75
CA TYR A 45 -5.48 -2.12 -9.14
C TYR A 45 -6.91 -2.21 -9.67
N ASP A 46 -7.78 -1.27 -9.24
CA ASP A 46 -9.19 -1.27 -9.58
C ASP A 46 -9.58 0.04 -10.26
N ARG A 47 -9.84 0.01 -11.57
CA ARG A 47 -10.20 1.20 -12.35
C ARG A 47 -11.51 1.87 -11.91
N ASP A 48 -12.38 1.16 -11.21
CA ASP A 48 -13.67 1.71 -10.77
C ASP A 48 -13.50 2.57 -9.50
N THR A 49 -12.45 2.32 -8.71
CA THR A 49 -12.18 3.01 -7.44
C THR A 49 -10.87 3.81 -7.44
N ASP A 50 -9.94 3.47 -8.32
CA ASP A 50 -8.65 4.13 -8.53
C ASP A 50 -8.69 4.92 -9.85
N ILE A 51 -9.22 6.13 -9.84
CA ILE A 51 -9.46 6.91 -11.06
C ILE A 51 -8.14 7.53 -11.56
N PRO A 52 -7.60 7.10 -12.72
CA PRO A 52 -6.35 7.63 -13.25
C PRO A 52 -6.57 9.00 -13.92
N THR A 53 -5.53 9.85 -13.91
CA THR A 53 -5.46 11.08 -14.70
C THR A 53 -4.32 10.99 -15.70
N ASP A 54 -4.64 11.21 -16.97
CA ASP A 54 -3.69 11.32 -18.07
C ASP A 54 -3.15 12.77 -18.13
N CYS A 55 -1.84 12.92 -18.03
CA CYS A 55 -1.14 14.20 -18.11
C CYS A 55 -0.69 14.57 -19.53
N GLY A 56 -1.02 13.76 -20.54
CA GLY A 56 -0.62 13.94 -21.93
C GLY A 56 -0.03 12.67 -22.51
N ASP A 57 -0.30 12.42 -23.79
CA ASP A 57 0.26 11.30 -24.56
C ASP A 57 0.07 9.90 -23.94
N GLY A 58 -0.98 9.71 -23.12
CA GLY A 58 -1.25 8.45 -22.44
C GLY A 58 -0.44 8.24 -21.16
N TYR A 59 0.26 9.28 -20.67
CA TYR A 59 1.07 9.24 -19.47
C TYR A 59 0.21 9.44 -18.21
N ILE A 60 0.01 8.38 -17.45
CA ILE A 60 -0.74 8.41 -16.20
C ILE A 60 0.15 8.96 -15.07
N CYS A 61 -0.21 10.12 -14.57
CA CYS A 61 0.58 10.86 -13.57
C CYS A 61 -0.09 10.89 -12.19
N LEU A 62 -1.42 10.77 -12.13
CA LEU A 62 -2.18 10.80 -10.90
C LEU A 62 -3.18 9.65 -10.85
N VAL A 63 -3.50 9.24 -9.62
CA VAL A 63 -4.65 8.39 -9.32
C VAL A 63 -5.40 9.02 -8.15
N ASN A 64 -6.71 9.20 -8.31
CA ASN A 64 -7.55 9.87 -7.29
C ASN A 64 -6.99 11.23 -6.86
N ASN A 65 -6.50 12.02 -7.82
CA ASN A 65 -5.85 13.33 -7.63
C ASN A 65 -4.60 13.30 -6.72
N ARG A 66 -3.92 12.16 -6.62
CA ARG A 66 -2.66 11.99 -5.88
C ARG A 66 -1.54 11.56 -6.82
N PRO A 67 -0.28 11.94 -6.55
CA PRO A 67 0.87 11.43 -7.29
C PRO A 67 0.86 9.91 -7.36
N LEU A 68 1.16 9.39 -8.55
CA LEU A 68 1.35 7.97 -8.80
C LEU A 68 2.84 7.64 -8.67
N TRP A 69 3.18 6.74 -7.75
CA TRP A 69 4.51 6.13 -7.64
C TRP A 69 4.45 4.66 -8.05
N GLY A 70 5.34 4.20 -8.93
CA GLY A 70 5.47 2.76 -9.25
C GLY A 70 5.23 2.34 -10.70
N ALA A 71 4.42 3.08 -11.47
CA ALA A 71 3.93 2.59 -12.77
C ALA A 71 4.59 3.20 -14.00
N ASP A 72 5.59 4.09 -13.86
CA ASP A 72 6.35 4.65 -15.00
C ASP A 72 5.43 5.22 -16.10
N GLY A 73 4.47 6.05 -15.70
CA GLY A 73 3.48 6.65 -16.61
C GLY A 73 2.45 5.69 -17.20
N LYS A 74 2.49 4.40 -16.85
CA LYS A 74 1.51 3.41 -17.32
C LYS A 74 0.41 3.24 -16.29
N LEU A 75 -0.65 2.54 -16.70
CA LEU A 75 -1.66 2.15 -15.75
C LEU A 75 -1.12 1.03 -14.85
N PRO A 76 -1.27 1.14 -13.51
CA PRO A 76 -0.83 0.09 -12.60
C PRO A 76 -1.56 -1.23 -12.78
N VAL A 77 -0.91 -2.30 -12.35
CA VAL A 77 -1.50 -3.65 -12.23
C VAL A 77 -1.91 -3.92 -10.79
N THR A 78 -1.11 -3.47 -9.82
CA THR A 78 -1.36 -3.64 -8.40
C THR A 78 -1.12 -2.35 -7.62
N LYS A 79 -1.57 -2.33 -6.35
CA LYS A 79 -1.31 -1.25 -5.40
C LYS A 79 -0.96 -1.81 -4.04
N LEU A 80 -0.20 -1.03 -3.28
CA LEU A 80 0.11 -1.34 -1.89
C LEU A 80 -1.13 -1.05 -1.03
N GLY A 81 -1.95 -2.06 -0.79
CA GLY A 81 -3.18 -1.95 -0.01
C GLY A 81 -2.91 -1.76 1.49
N LYS A 82 -1.84 -2.38 1.98
CA LYS A 82 -1.47 -2.34 3.40
C LYS A 82 0.03 -2.41 3.59
N ALA A 83 0.52 -1.65 4.57
CA ALA A 83 1.87 -1.74 5.08
C ALA A 83 1.82 -1.59 6.60
N ILE A 84 2.43 -2.53 7.31
CA ILE A 84 2.53 -2.53 8.78
C ILE A 84 3.98 -2.75 9.15
N VAL A 85 4.48 -1.96 10.09
CA VAL A 85 5.68 -2.31 10.86
C VAL A 85 5.28 -2.89 12.20
N LYS A 86 5.91 -4.00 12.57
CA LYS A 86 5.80 -4.60 13.90
C LYS A 86 7.10 -4.36 14.64
N ILE A 87 7.00 -3.79 15.83
CA ILE A 87 8.12 -3.53 16.74
C ILE A 87 7.68 -4.04 18.11
N ASP A 88 8.30 -5.13 18.56
CA ASP A 88 7.87 -5.93 19.70
C ASP A 88 6.41 -6.41 19.52
N ALA A 89 5.52 -6.02 20.44
CA ALA A 89 4.08 -6.32 20.40
C ALA A 89 3.25 -5.23 19.71
N ALA A 90 3.86 -4.12 19.28
CA ALA A 90 3.14 -3.03 18.63
C ALA A 90 3.04 -3.27 17.12
N GLU A 91 1.86 -3.09 16.55
CA GLU A 91 1.62 -3.07 15.11
C GLU A 91 1.22 -1.66 14.69
N ILE A 92 2.00 -1.06 13.79
CA ILE A 92 1.79 0.31 13.35
C ILE A 92 1.56 0.32 11.84
N GLN A 93 0.41 0.84 11.43
CA GLN A 93 0.08 1.01 10.02
C GLN A 93 0.89 2.17 9.42
N LEU A 94 1.38 1.97 8.20
CA LEU A 94 2.11 2.94 7.40
C LEU A 94 1.19 3.48 6.30
N ASP A 95 1.30 4.76 5.98
CA ASP A 95 0.56 5.36 4.85
C ASP A 95 1.05 4.79 3.52
N THR A 96 0.15 4.14 2.78
CA THR A 96 0.42 3.53 1.47
C THR A 96 -0.18 4.30 0.29
N SER A 97 -0.76 5.48 0.53
CA SER A 97 -1.45 6.24 -0.52
C SER A 97 -0.52 6.60 -1.67
N GLY A 98 -0.97 6.39 -2.91
CA GLY A 98 -0.18 6.69 -4.12
C GLY A 98 0.90 5.65 -4.46
N MET A 99 0.97 4.52 -3.76
CA MET A 99 1.99 3.48 -3.96
C MET A 99 1.44 2.33 -4.80
N TYR A 100 1.96 2.19 -6.02
CA TYR A 100 1.51 1.24 -7.03
C TYR A 100 2.65 0.31 -7.45
N ASP A 101 2.27 -0.85 -8.02
CA ASP A 101 3.19 -1.88 -8.50
C ASP A 101 4.42 -2.10 -7.59
N PRO A 102 4.23 -2.37 -6.27
CA PRO A 102 5.33 -2.31 -5.32
C PRO A 102 6.35 -3.46 -5.48
N LEU A 103 5.97 -4.57 -6.14
CA LEU A 103 6.82 -5.75 -6.42
C LEU A 103 7.56 -6.25 -5.18
N ILE A 104 6.78 -6.54 -4.13
CA ILE A 104 7.30 -6.85 -2.80
C ILE A 104 7.92 -8.24 -2.81
N SER A 105 9.15 -8.36 -2.30
CA SER A 105 9.86 -9.63 -2.21
C SER A 105 10.55 -9.79 -0.87
N ALA A 106 10.30 -10.93 -0.21
CA ALA A 106 11.01 -11.35 1.00
C ALA A 106 12.49 -11.69 0.76
N ASP A 107 12.86 -12.00 -0.48
CA ASP A 107 14.24 -12.32 -0.85
C ASP A 107 15.11 -11.06 -0.97
N ARG A 108 14.48 -9.89 -1.13
CA ARG A 108 15.16 -8.59 -1.27
C ARG A 108 15.21 -7.81 0.04
N LYS A 109 15.64 -8.45 1.13
CA LYS A 109 15.66 -7.82 2.47
C LYS A 109 16.36 -6.47 2.53
N SER A 110 17.42 -6.25 1.73
CA SER A 110 18.16 -4.99 1.66
C SER A 110 17.34 -3.81 1.15
N GLN A 111 16.16 -4.04 0.57
CA GLN A 111 15.22 -2.99 0.19
C GLN A 111 14.47 -2.40 1.39
N TYR A 112 14.54 -3.03 2.56
CA TYR A 112 13.77 -2.64 3.73
C TYR A 112 14.67 -2.43 4.94
N GLU A 113 14.44 -1.33 5.65
CA GLU A 113 15.22 -0.95 6.81
C GLU A 113 14.29 -0.42 7.89
N VAL A 114 14.51 -0.84 9.13
CA VAL A 114 13.88 -0.24 10.31
C VAL A 114 14.99 0.14 11.27
N THR A 115 15.17 1.44 11.50
CA THR A 115 16.21 1.96 12.40
C THR A 115 15.60 2.66 13.60
N HIS A 116 16.15 2.39 14.78
CA HIS A 116 15.91 3.23 15.94
C HIS A 116 16.48 4.62 15.68
N TYR A 117 15.69 5.67 15.93
CA TYR A 117 16.12 7.05 15.67
C TYR A 117 16.42 7.78 16.97
N TYR A 118 15.44 7.89 17.89
CA TYR A 118 15.63 8.36 19.26
C TYR A 118 14.41 8.02 20.11
N GLY A 119 14.59 7.78 21.42
CA GLY A 119 13.47 7.50 22.34
C GLY A 119 12.61 6.33 21.85
N GLU A 120 11.28 6.54 21.75
CA GLU A 120 10.34 5.58 21.16
C GLU A 120 9.97 5.99 19.71
N ILE A 121 10.97 6.37 18.93
CA ILE A 121 10.83 6.78 17.53
C ILE A 121 11.77 5.97 16.65
N TRP A 122 11.21 5.47 15.55
CA TRP A 122 11.89 4.69 14.53
C TRP A 122 11.72 5.32 13.16
N LYS A 123 12.66 5.04 12.26
CA LYS A 123 12.51 5.26 10.83
C LYS A 123 12.29 3.93 10.15
N VAL A 124 11.27 3.87 9.31
CA VAL A 124 11.04 2.74 8.40
C VAL A 124 11.33 3.24 7.00
N ARG A 125 12.18 2.53 6.27
CA ARG A 125 12.49 2.80 4.86
C ARG A 125 12.21 1.58 4.04
N ALA A 126 11.69 1.82 2.84
CA ALA A 126 11.52 0.77 1.85
C ALA A 126 11.75 1.32 0.45
N SER A 127 12.43 0.54 -0.39
CA SER A 127 12.40 0.70 -1.84
C SER A 127 11.46 -0.33 -2.45
N PHE A 128 10.74 0.11 -3.47
CA PHE A 128 9.68 -0.64 -4.14
C PHE A 128 9.91 -0.59 -5.64
N SER A 129 9.35 -1.58 -6.34
CA SER A 129 9.62 -1.84 -7.75
C SER A 129 11.12 -2.13 -7.99
N ASP A 130 11.45 -2.67 -9.16
CA ASP A 130 12.81 -3.08 -9.53
C ASP A 130 13.25 -2.61 -10.92
N GLY A 131 12.50 -1.67 -11.50
CA GLY A 131 12.75 -1.15 -12.84
C GLY A 131 12.42 0.34 -12.97
N ALA A 132 11.92 0.73 -14.14
CA ALA A 132 11.66 2.13 -14.48
C ALA A 132 10.67 2.84 -13.53
N GLY A 133 9.84 2.09 -12.81
CA GLY A 133 8.94 2.61 -11.79
C GLY A 133 9.49 2.58 -10.37
N ALA A 134 10.79 2.40 -10.15
CA ALA A 134 11.36 2.31 -8.81
C ALA A 134 11.09 3.57 -7.97
N TYR A 135 10.67 3.36 -6.73
CA TYR A 135 10.41 4.46 -5.79
C TYR A 135 10.77 4.08 -4.36
N TYR A 136 10.97 5.10 -3.54
CA TYR A 136 11.40 5.01 -2.16
C TYR A 136 10.38 5.67 -1.27
N ALA A 137 10.19 5.14 -0.06
CA ALA A 137 9.42 5.80 0.98
C ALA A 137 10.10 5.70 2.33
N GLU A 138 9.98 6.76 3.13
CA GLU A 138 10.42 6.82 4.52
C GLU A 138 9.23 7.23 5.40
N TRP A 139 9.03 6.48 6.49
CA TRP A 139 8.08 6.81 7.54
C TRP A 139 8.80 7.07 8.85
N LEU A 140 8.32 8.07 9.58
CA LEU A 140 8.62 8.24 10.98
C LEU A 140 7.55 7.51 11.79
N VAL A 141 7.98 6.62 12.68
CA VAL A 141 7.10 5.71 13.42
C VAL A 141 7.28 5.92 14.91
N THR A 142 6.15 5.94 15.63
CA THR A 142 6.08 5.92 17.09
C THR A 142 5.12 4.82 17.52
N ARG A 143 5.04 4.52 18.82
CA ARG A 143 4.02 3.58 19.33
C ARG A 143 2.57 4.02 19.07
N ALA A 144 2.33 5.32 18.88
CA ALA A 144 0.98 5.86 18.66
C ALA A 144 0.55 5.84 17.18
N GLY A 145 1.47 5.67 16.24
CA GLY A 145 1.19 5.78 14.81
C GLY A 145 2.42 6.13 13.99
N SER A 146 2.20 6.38 12.70
CA SER A 146 3.24 6.76 11.76
C SER A 146 2.84 7.98 10.92
N ILE A 147 3.84 8.62 10.34
CA ILE A 147 3.68 9.61 9.27
C ILE A 147 4.71 9.33 8.19
N ARG A 148 4.28 9.33 6.92
CA ARG A 148 5.21 9.26 5.79
C ARG A 148 5.87 10.62 5.62
N ILE A 149 7.19 10.64 5.73
CA ILE A 149 8.00 11.87 5.65
C ILE A 149 8.72 12.02 4.32
N LEU A 150 8.82 10.93 3.54
CA LEU A 150 9.39 10.95 2.19
C LEU A 150 8.67 9.94 1.30
N ILE A 151 8.43 10.33 0.05
CA ILE A 151 8.18 9.41 -1.05
C ILE A 151 8.69 10.04 -2.35
N GLY A 152 9.32 9.24 -3.21
CA GLY A 152 9.84 9.71 -4.49
C GLY A 152 10.59 8.65 -5.27
N ASP A 153 10.73 8.87 -6.57
CA ASP A 153 11.67 8.15 -7.43
C ASP A 153 13.09 8.75 -7.32
N SER A 154 14.03 8.20 -8.07
CA SER A 154 15.41 8.71 -8.06
C SER A 154 15.53 10.14 -8.59
N GLU A 155 14.69 10.56 -9.53
CA GLU A 155 14.76 11.89 -10.14
C GLU A 155 14.29 12.95 -9.14
N LEU A 156 13.12 12.76 -8.52
CA LEU A 156 12.62 13.68 -7.51
C LEU A 156 13.59 13.82 -6.33
N LEU A 157 14.17 12.71 -5.88
CA LEU A 157 15.10 12.71 -4.76
C LEU A 157 16.43 13.38 -5.12
N HIS A 158 16.89 13.22 -6.37
CA HIS A 158 18.06 13.92 -6.87
C HIS A 158 17.82 15.43 -6.95
N ASP A 159 16.69 15.86 -7.53
CA ASP A 159 16.31 17.27 -7.61
C ASP A 159 16.18 17.92 -6.23
N ALA A 160 15.57 17.21 -5.28
CA ALA A 160 15.47 17.66 -3.90
C ALA A 160 16.86 17.81 -3.25
N PHE A 161 17.77 16.86 -3.49
CA PHE A 161 19.14 16.91 -2.99
C PHE A 161 19.90 18.11 -3.56
N GLU A 162 19.88 18.30 -4.87
CA GLU A 162 20.53 19.44 -5.55
C GLU A 162 19.94 20.78 -5.09
N SER A 163 18.63 20.86 -4.88
CA SER A 163 17.98 22.08 -4.38
C SER A 163 18.44 22.50 -2.98
N ILE A 164 18.79 21.52 -2.13
CA ILE A 164 19.19 21.74 -0.73
C ILE A 164 20.70 21.95 -0.61
N PHE A 165 21.49 21.13 -1.31
CA PHE A 165 22.94 21.02 -1.11
C PHE A 165 23.78 21.47 -2.31
N GLY A 166 23.17 21.73 -3.47
CA GLY A 166 23.88 22.22 -4.64
C GLY A 166 24.53 23.58 -4.35
N GLU A 167 25.75 23.78 -4.86
CA GLU A 167 26.41 25.08 -4.81
C GLU A 167 25.57 26.08 -5.62
N ARG A 168 25.12 27.15 -4.96
CA ARG A 168 24.36 28.25 -5.60
C ARG A 168 25.26 29.21 -6.35
#